data_AF-A0A173WVU5-F1
#
_entry.id   AF-A0A173WVU5-F1
#
_cell.length_a   1.000
_cell.length_b   1.000
_cell.length_c   1.000
_cell.angle_alpha   90.00
_cell.angle_beta   90.00
_cell.angle_gamma   90.00
#
_symmetry.space_group_name_H-M   'P 1'
#
loop_
_entity.id
_entity.type
_entity.pdbx_description
1 polymer ?
#
loop_
_entity_poly.entity_id
_entity_poly.type
_entity_poly.pdbx_seq_one_letter_code
_entity_poly.pdbx_strand_id
1 'polypeptide(L)'
;MEIAENITWTEELERLDVLLSQGQFELLLPGERYGGGEKEIWLVYLMNDAAESFLVFHDAELTGTYQKEYEGEIDAALEKDGEQYVLIVRQKETVCTLFFSRLSLEVHLFDYGKTGHFWVDGYEYLRQIEFRIAILRDKLEYLGEAFCTEEEMRLASLANFPPLNFCCYPAVPDQYLVPSCPWWEATEEAITEMKKLASEAGDKVLLRYLALYEKWQGKLLAKQIAKLLHTSRHAKVVDLLEKKLAREAQNYPKRRFTGEEGTQIRKIQEQAMKRKKILEAEGKRASLLREEPFFYARDSVEYKVHLMIWGTRGKERVVEVETFKISRMQQ
;
A
#
# COMPACT_ATOMS: atom_id res chain seq x y z
N MET A 1 15.13 9.25 -18.24
CA MET A 1 16.57 9.53 -18.00
C MET A 1 17.31 9.56 -19.33
N GLU A 2 18.31 10.41 -19.51
CA GLU A 2 19.25 10.29 -20.65
C GLU A 2 20.32 9.25 -20.31
N ILE A 3 20.66 8.35 -21.24
CA ILE A 3 21.56 7.23 -20.95
C ILE A 3 22.59 7.07 -22.06
N ALA A 4 23.85 6.87 -21.68
CA ALA A 4 24.95 6.63 -22.61
C ALA A 4 24.78 5.29 -23.36
N GLU A 5 25.09 5.30 -24.67
CA GLU A 5 24.90 4.14 -25.57
C GLU A 5 25.71 2.88 -25.19
N ASN A 6 26.71 3.03 -24.32
CA ASN A 6 27.60 1.96 -23.88
C ASN A 6 27.09 1.17 -22.65
N ILE A 7 25.88 1.46 -22.16
CA ILE A 7 25.30 0.79 -20.99
C ILE A 7 24.41 -0.37 -21.44
N THR A 8 24.71 -1.57 -20.91
CA THR A 8 23.80 -2.72 -21.02
C THR A 8 22.70 -2.59 -19.98
N TRP A 9 21.45 -2.62 -20.43
CA TRP A 9 20.29 -2.59 -19.55
C TRP A 9 20.19 -3.83 -18.66
N THR A 10 19.84 -3.58 -17.39
CA THR A 10 19.40 -4.60 -16.43
C THR A 10 18.02 -4.21 -15.91
N GLU A 11 17.31 -5.17 -15.32
CA GLU A 11 15.98 -4.94 -14.76
C GLU A 11 16.01 -3.83 -13.68
N GLU A 12 17.07 -3.74 -12.89
CA GLU A 12 17.24 -2.68 -11.90
C GLU A 12 17.47 -1.31 -12.51
N LEU A 13 18.18 -1.22 -13.64
CA LEU A 13 18.35 0.04 -14.36
C LEU A 13 17.04 0.50 -15.01
N GLU A 14 16.22 -0.43 -15.51
CA GLU A 14 14.88 -0.14 -16.01
C GLU A 14 13.97 0.40 -14.88
N ARG A 15 14.00 -0.24 -13.70
CA ARG A 15 13.30 0.26 -12.51
C ARG A 15 13.76 1.66 -12.10
N LEU A 16 15.07 1.92 -12.16
CA LEU A 16 15.64 3.24 -11.88
C LEU A 16 15.12 4.29 -12.87
N ASP A 17 15.13 4.00 -14.17
CA ASP A 17 14.62 4.92 -15.19
C ASP A 17 13.14 5.24 -15.00
N VAL A 18 12.32 4.21 -14.75
CA VAL A 18 10.89 4.39 -14.47
C VAL A 18 10.69 5.27 -13.25
N LEU A 19 11.36 4.98 -12.13
CA LEU A 19 11.24 5.75 -10.90
C LEU A 19 11.62 7.24 -11.10
N LEU A 20 12.75 7.48 -11.78
CA LEU A 20 13.22 8.84 -12.07
C LEU A 20 12.29 9.59 -13.04
N SER A 21 11.72 8.89 -14.03
CA SER A 21 10.74 9.47 -14.95
C SER A 21 9.45 9.93 -14.26
N GLN A 22 9.14 9.35 -13.10
CA GLN A 22 8.02 9.74 -12.24
C GLN A 22 8.35 10.88 -11.27
N GLY A 23 9.57 11.45 -11.34
CA GLY A 23 10.01 12.50 -10.43
C GLY A 23 10.40 11.99 -9.04
N GLN A 24 10.53 10.68 -8.84
CA GLN A 24 10.79 10.09 -7.53
C GLN A 24 12.29 9.91 -7.31
N PHE A 25 12.84 10.59 -6.31
CA PHE A 25 14.26 10.49 -5.94
C PHE A 25 14.49 10.73 -4.44
N GLU A 26 14.01 9.82 -3.61
CA GLU A 26 14.21 9.86 -2.16
C GLU A 26 15.34 8.91 -1.73
N LEU A 27 16.51 9.50 -1.41
CA LEU A 27 17.67 8.78 -0.91
C LEU A 27 17.65 8.65 0.63
N LEU A 28 18.00 7.46 1.09
CA LEU A 28 18.50 7.20 2.44
C LEU A 28 20.03 7.14 2.36
N LEU A 29 20.70 8.04 3.06
CA LEU A 29 22.16 8.12 3.10
C LEU A 29 22.75 7.08 4.08
N PRO A 30 24.08 6.81 4.02
CA PRO A 30 24.71 5.86 4.92
C PRO A 30 24.42 6.18 6.39
N GLY A 31 23.90 5.18 7.12
CA GLY A 31 23.50 5.31 8.52
C GLY A 31 22.08 5.84 8.77
N GLU A 32 21.35 6.31 7.76
CA GLU A 32 19.94 6.73 7.92
C GLU A 32 18.98 5.53 8.01
N ARG A 33 19.32 4.41 7.37
CA ARG A 33 18.50 3.20 7.33
C ARG A 33 18.85 2.22 8.46
N TYR A 34 17.83 1.56 9.02
CA TYR A 34 18.06 0.45 9.94
C TYR A 34 18.77 -0.74 9.24
N GLY A 35 19.98 -1.08 9.70
CA GLY A 35 20.76 -2.20 9.20
C GLY A 35 21.51 -1.94 7.88
N GLY A 36 21.62 -0.68 7.45
CA GLY A 36 22.35 -0.31 6.23
C GLY A 36 23.88 -0.31 6.38
N GLY A 37 24.62 -0.64 5.30
CA GLY A 37 26.08 -0.57 5.24
C GLY A 37 26.64 0.85 5.07
N GLU A 38 27.90 1.05 5.49
CA GLU A 38 28.56 2.38 5.42
C GLU A 38 28.84 2.87 3.99
N LYS A 39 28.78 1.99 2.99
CA LYS A 39 29.06 2.27 1.57
C LYS A 39 27.88 2.01 0.65
N GLU A 40 26.68 1.95 1.22
CA GLU A 40 25.45 1.74 0.47
C GLU A 40 24.61 3.02 0.55
N ILE A 41 24.03 3.39 -0.57
CA ILE A 41 23.01 4.44 -0.65
C ILE A 41 21.75 3.76 -1.17
N TRP A 42 20.61 4.02 -0.53
CA TRP A 42 19.34 3.41 -0.90
C TRP A 42 18.42 4.47 -1.48
N LEU A 43 17.81 4.16 -2.60
CA LEU A 43 16.72 4.93 -3.18
C LEU A 43 15.42 4.21 -2.92
N VAL A 44 14.48 4.89 -2.27
CA VAL A 44 13.12 4.35 -2.02
C VAL A 44 12.48 4.05 -3.38
N TYR A 45 12.07 2.79 -3.58
CA TYR A 45 11.46 2.34 -4.84
C TYR A 45 9.94 2.15 -4.70
N LEU A 46 9.51 1.33 -3.73
CA LEU A 46 8.11 1.20 -3.32
C LEU A 46 8.05 1.14 -1.80
N MET A 47 7.20 1.98 -1.21
CA MET A 47 7.02 2.06 0.23
C MET A 47 5.52 2.13 0.57
N ASN A 48 4.96 0.98 0.94
CA ASN A 48 3.58 0.83 1.40
C ASN A 48 3.48 -0.25 2.50
N ASP A 49 2.29 -0.48 3.04
CA ASP A 49 2.12 -1.41 4.17
C ASP A 49 2.32 -2.89 3.82
N ALA A 50 2.36 -3.23 2.54
CA ALA A 50 2.66 -4.60 2.09
C ALA A 50 4.14 -4.79 1.74
N ALA A 51 4.85 -3.72 1.37
CA ALA A 51 6.23 -3.77 0.92
C ALA A 51 7.04 -2.49 1.22
N GLU A 52 8.25 -2.67 1.72
CA GLU A 52 9.30 -1.64 1.72
C GLU A 52 10.45 -2.14 0.82
N SER A 53 10.74 -1.42 -0.26
CA SER A 53 11.75 -1.83 -1.23
C SER A 53 12.62 -0.66 -1.68
N PHE A 54 13.86 -1.00 -2.03
CA PHE A 54 14.92 -0.05 -2.29
C PHE A 54 15.75 -0.47 -3.50
N LEU A 55 16.08 0.50 -4.35
CA LEU A 55 17.20 0.37 -5.27
C LEU A 55 18.47 0.70 -4.49
N VAL A 56 19.37 -0.27 -4.38
CA VAL A 56 20.60 -0.19 -3.57
C VAL A 56 21.79 0.06 -4.47
N PHE A 57 22.42 1.20 -4.29
CA PHE A 57 23.67 1.56 -4.93
C PHE A 57 24.84 1.08 -4.06
N HIS A 58 25.63 0.16 -4.61
CA HIS A 58 26.77 -0.47 -3.93
C HIS A 58 28.06 0.31 -4.19
N ASP A 59 28.91 0.38 -3.17
CA ASP A 59 30.15 1.15 -3.17
C ASP A 59 29.90 2.59 -3.63
N ALA A 60 28.84 3.19 -3.08
CA ALA A 60 28.29 4.43 -3.58
C ALA A 60 28.91 5.66 -2.91
N GLU A 61 29.22 6.67 -3.72
CA GLU A 61 29.68 7.98 -3.26
C GLU A 61 28.78 9.08 -3.85
N LEU A 62 28.26 9.94 -2.98
CA LEU A 62 27.42 11.08 -3.36
C LEU A 62 28.23 12.37 -3.30
N THR A 63 28.21 13.14 -4.37
CA THR A 63 28.84 14.47 -4.45
C THR A 63 27.83 15.52 -4.90
N GLY A 64 28.14 16.80 -4.71
CA GLY A 64 27.25 17.91 -5.03
C GLY A 64 26.24 18.19 -3.91
N THR A 65 25.05 18.66 -4.27
CA THR A 65 24.01 19.07 -3.30
C THR A 65 22.72 18.31 -3.58
N TYR A 66 22.42 17.35 -2.71
CA TYR A 66 21.14 16.64 -2.67
C TYR A 66 20.17 17.37 -1.74
N GLN A 67 18.97 17.67 -2.24
CA GLN A 67 17.87 18.26 -1.49
C GLN A 67 16.86 17.16 -1.16
N LYS A 68 16.86 16.72 0.10
CA LYS A 68 15.99 15.63 0.59
C LYS A 68 14.50 15.96 0.51
N GLU A 69 14.13 17.22 0.75
CA GLU A 69 12.73 17.70 0.78
C GLU A 69 12.30 18.33 -0.55
N TYR A 70 13.01 18.06 -1.65
CA TYR A 70 12.68 18.65 -2.95
C TYR A 70 11.45 17.98 -3.57
N GLU A 71 10.38 18.74 -3.70
CA GLU A 71 9.16 18.36 -4.43
C GLU A 71 9.14 19.11 -5.77
N GLY A 72 9.45 18.42 -6.88
CA GLY A 72 9.44 19.02 -8.21
C GLY A 72 9.96 18.07 -9.29
N GLU A 73 10.00 18.55 -10.53
CA GLU A 73 10.59 17.80 -11.64
C GLU A 73 12.08 17.58 -11.41
N ILE A 74 12.56 16.39 -11.77
CA ILE A 74 13.97 16.01 -11.75
C ILE A 74 14.42 15.67 -13.16
N ASP A 75 15.64 16.07 -13.50
CA ASP A 75 16.33 15.57 -14.69
C ASP A 75 17.43 14.63 -14.25
N ALA A 76 17.57 13.51 -14.95
CA ALA A 76 18.60 12.53 -14.65
C ALA A 76 19.33 12.05 -15.91
N ALA A 77 20.64 11.87 -15.77
CA ALA A 77 21.50 11.26 -16.78
C ALA A 77 22.33 10.14 -16.15
N LEU A 78 22.45 9.02 -16.87
CA LEU A 78 23.26 7.87 -16.44
C LEU A 78 24.39 7.62 -17.45
N GLU A 79 25.62 7.68 -16.95
CA GLU A 79 26.83 7.39 -17.70
C GLU A 79 27.58 6.20 -17.08
N LYS A 80 28.54 5.67 -17.83
CA LYS A 80 29.45 4.63 -17.37
C LYS A 80 30.89 5.03 -17.64
N ASP A 81 31.67 5.14 -16.57
CA ASP A 81 33.11 5.44 -16.60
C ASP A 81 33.90 4.22 -16.13
N GLY A 82 34.50 3.51 -17.09
CA GLY A 82 35.16 2.23 -16.83
C GLY A 82 34.19 1.18 -16.26
N GLU A 83 34.44 0.76 -15.02
CA GLU A 83 33.61 -0.22 -14.30
C GLU A 83 32.53 0.42 -13.42
N GLN A 84 32.53 1.75 -13.25
CA GLN A 84 31.59 2.47 -12.40
C GLN A 84 30.48 3.14 -13.21
N TYR A 85 29.30 3.24 -12.60
CA TYR A 85 28.19 4.03 -13.08
C TYR A 85 28.22 5.41 -12.44
N VAL A 86 27.78 6.41 -13.21
CA VAL A 86 27.68 7.81 -12.78
C VAL A 86 26.25 8.28 -13.05
N LEU A 87 25.45 8.41 -11.99
CA LEU A 87 24.10 8.95 -12.06
C LEU A 87 24.12 10.42 -11.65
N ILE A 88 23.80 11.31 -12.59
CA ILE A 88 23.71 12.75 -12.37
C ILE A 88 22.23 13.09 -12.22
N VAL A 89 21.84 13.67 -11.10
CA VAL A 89 20.45 14.10 -10.84
C VAL A 89 20.41 15.58 -10.56
N ARG A 90 19.56 16.28 -11.32
CA ARG A 90 19.31 17.72 -11.17
C ARG A 90 17.97 17.92 -10.46
N GLN A 91 18.02 18.61 -9.33
CA GLN A 91 16.87 19.06 -8.56
C GLN A 91 16.81 20.60 -8.68
N LYS A 92 16.09 21.10 -9.67
CA LYS A 92 16.03 22.54 -10.01
C LYS A 92 17.43 23.14 -10.28
N GLU A 93 17.93 23.97 -9.37
CA GLU A 93 19.24 24.65 -9.50
C GLU A 93 20.40 23.83 -8.93
N THR A 94 20.11 22.76 -8.16
CA THR A 94 21.15 21.92 -7.57
C THR A 94 21.34 20.64 -8.37
N VAL A 95 22.56 20.14 -8.34
CA VAL A 95 22.94 18.86 -8.94
C VAL A 95 23.63 18.03 -7.87
N CYS A 96 23.24 16.77 -7.79
CA CYS A 96 23.99 15.75 -7.08
C CYS A 96 24.41 14.65 -8.05
N THR A 97 25.60 14.11 -7.85
CA THR A 97 26.16 13.04 -8.67
C THR A 97 26.47 11.85 -7.78
N LEU A 98 25.91 10.70 -8.14
CA LEU A 98 26.07 9.43 -7.46
C LEU A 98 26.97 8.53 -8.30
N PHE A 99 28.12 8.16 -7.74
CA PHE A 99 29.03 7.16 -8.30
C PHE A 99 28.73 5.82 -7.64
N PHE A 100 28.64 4.72 -8.39
CA PHE A 100 28.38 3.40 -7.81
C PHE A 100 28.91 2.26 -8.71
N SER A 101 29.24 1.12 -8.11
CA SER A 101 29.77 -0.04 -8.83
C SER A 101 28.65 -0.96 -9.36
N ARG A 102 27.56 -1.08 -8.61
CA ARG A 102 26.46 -2.01 -8.89
C ARG A 102 25.14 -1.49 -8.34
N LEU A 103 24.05 -1.83 -9.01
CA LEU A 103 22.68 -1.60 -8.58
C LEU A 103 22.02 -2.94 -8.26
N SER A 104 21.23 -3.01 -7.18
CA SER A 104 20.40 -4.18 -6.88
C SER A 104 19.04 -3.77 -6.31
N LEU A 105 18.00 -4.57 -6.50
CA LEU A 105 16.74 -4.41 -5.80
C LEU A 105 16.75 -5.17 -4.46
N GLU A 106 16.40 -4.47 -3.39
CA GLU A 106 16.14 -5.08 -2.08
C GLU A 106 14.65 -4.93 -1.72
N VAL A 107 14.00 -6.02 -1.29
CA VAL A 107 12.56 -6.04 -1.02
C VAL A 107 12.27 -6.67 0.35
N HIS A 108 11.46 -5.97 1.14
CA HIS A 108 10.93 -6.45 2.41
C HIS A 108 9.40 -6.47 2.36
N LEU A 109 8.81 -7.64 2.54
CA LEU A 109 7.36 -7.83 2.51
C LEU A 109 6.80 -7.99 3.92
N PHE A 110 5.60 -7.44 4.16
CA PHE A 110 5.00 -7.39 5.49
C PHE A 110 3.52 -7.84 5.51
N ASP A 111 3.08 -8.33 6.68
CA ASP A 111 1.68 -8.69 6.94
C ASP A 111 0.79 -7.43 6.94
N TYR A 112 0.14 -7.17 5.81
CA TYR A 112 -0.82 -6.08 5.61
C TYR A 112 -2.25 -6.43 6.05
N GLY A 113 -2.51 -7.65 6.54
CA GLY A 113 -3.86 -8.18 6.75
C GLY A 113 -4.62 -7.49 7.88
N LYS A 114 -3.89 -6.76 8.73
CA LYS A 114 -4.43 -5.93 9.82
C LYS A 114 -4.07 -4.46 9.71
N THR A 115 -3.50 -4.04 8.59
CA THR A 115 -3.28 -2.62 8.30
C THR A 115 -4.61 -1.90 8.14
N GLY A 116 -4.74 -0.70 8.68
CA GLY A 116 -5.86 0.16 8.35
C GLY A 116 -5.69 1.63 8.72
N HIS A 117 -6.03 2.49 7.77
CA HIS A 117 -6.00 3.95 7.88
C HIS A 117 -7.40 4.53 7.75
N PHE A 118 -7.74 5.49 8.61
CA PHE A 118 -9.09 6.06 8.70
C PHE A 118 -9.08 7.53 8.30
N TRP A 119 -8.65 7.82 7.07
CA TRP A 119 -8.53 9.19 6.55
C TRP A 119 -9.85 9.76 6.03
N VAL A 120 -10.77 8.90 5.60
CA VAL A 120 -12.06 9.30 5.03
C VAL A 120 -13.20 8.61 5.77
N ASP A 121 -14.16 9.41 6.23
CA ASP A 121 -15.30 8.94 7.01
C ASP A 121 -16.30 8.11 6.18
N GLY A 122 -16.97 7.17 6.86
CA GLY A 122 -18.07 6.37 6.36
C GLY A 122 -17.63 5.18 5.53
N TYR A 123 -18.30 4.04 5.73
CA TYR A 123 -17.99 2.76 5.08
C TYR A 123 -16.53 2.34 5.27
N GLU A 124 -16.00 2.59 6.47
CA GLU A 124 -14.59 2.47 6.82
C GLU A 124 -14.06 1.09 6.46
N TYR A 125 -14.85 0.03 6.70
CA TYR A 125 -14.47 -1.35 6.36
C TYR A 125 -14.30 -1.60 4.85
N LEU A 126 -15.10 -0.96 3.99
CA LEU A 126 -14.94 -1.08 2.53
C LEU A 126 -13.73 -0.28 2.06
N ARG A 127 -13.49 0.90 2.66
CA ARG A 127 -12.27 1.68 2.41
C ARG A 127 -11.01 0.96 2.84
N GLN A 128 -11.03 0.22 3.96
CA GLN A 128 -9.89 -0.61 4.37
C GLN A 128 -9.62 -1.74 3.38
N ILE A 129 -10.67 -2.33 2.79
CA ILE A 129 -10.51 -3.34 1.74
C ILE A 129 -9.94 -2.69 0.47
N GLU A 130 -10.48 -1.54 0.06
CA GLU A 130 -9.99 -0.78 -1.09
C GLU A 130 -8.51 -0.42 -0.94
N PHE A 131 -8.12 0.14 0.21
CA PHE A 131 -6.74 0.46 0.53
C PHE A 131 -5.81 -0.75 0.42
N ARG A 132 -6.20 -1.89 1.02
CA ARG A 132 -5.39 -3.12 0.96
C ARG A 132 -5.27 -3.67 -0.46
N ILE A 133 -6.31 -3.53 -1.27
CA ILE A 133 -6.29 -3.92 -2.69
C ILE A 133 -5.36 -2.96 -3.47
N ALA A 134 -5.41 -1.66 -3.17
CA ALA A 134 -4.55 -0.65 -3.81
C ALA A 134 -3.06 -0.92 -3.54
N ILE A 135 -2.66 -1.13 -2.28
CA ILE A 135 -1.24 -1.44 -1.95
C ILE A 135 -0.78 -2.77 -2.55
N LEU A 136 -1.69 -3.74 -2.75
CA LEU A 136 -1.39 -5.01 -3.42
C LEU A 136 -1.21 -4.84 -4.93
N ARG A 137 -2.03 -4.00 -5.57
CA ARG A 137 -1.80 -3.61 -6.97
C ARG A 137 -0.45 -2.95 -7.11
N ASP A 138 -0.11 -1.98 -6.25
CA ASP A 138 1.17 -1.27 -6.35
C ASP A 138 2.34 -2.24 -6.12
N LYS A 139 2.22 -3.16 -5.14
CA LYS A 139 3.17 -4.25 -4.94
C LYS A 139 3.37 -5.08 -6.22
N LEU A 140 2.29 -5.48 -6.89
CA LEU A 140 2.36 -6.26 -8.14
C LEU A 140 2.96 -5.45 -9.29
N GLU A 141 2.54 -4.21 -9.47
CA GLU A 141 2.95 -3.35 -10.59
C GLU A 141 4.44 -2.97 -10.51
N TYR A 142 4.92 -2.59 -9.33
CA TYR A 142 6.29 -2.12 -9.17
C TYR A 142 7.30 -3.27 -8.96
N LEU A 143 6.94 -4.29 -8.19
CA LEU A 143 7.86 -5.39 -7.86
C LEU A 143 7.77 -6.56 -8.84
N GLY A 144 6.60 -6.77 -9.45
CA GLY A 144 6.32 -7.86 -10.37
C GLY A 144 5.75 -9.12 -9.70
N GLU A 145 5.34 -10.07 -10.53
CA GLU A 145 4.64 -11.31 -10.11
C GLU A 145 5.48 -12.17 -9.15
N ALA A 146 6.81 -12.09 -9.22
CA ALA A 146 7.72 -12.87 -8.36
C ALA A 146 7.53 -12.59 -6.86
N PHE A 147 6.93 -11.45 -6.49
CA PHE A 147 6.71 -11.06 -5.10
C PHE A 147 5.26 -11.25 -4.64
N CYS A 148 4.38 -11.74 -5.52
CA CYS A 148 2.95 -11.91 -5.24
C CYS A 148 2.53 -13.37 -5.37
N THR A 149 1.61 -13.82 -4.52
CA THR A 149 0.96 -15.12 -4.74
C THR A 149 -0.07 -15.01 -5.87
N GLU A 150 -0.47 -16.14 -6.48
CA GLU A 150 -1.54 -16.12 -7.47
C GLU A 150 -2.87 -15.56 -6.94
N GLU A 151 -3.18 -15.80 -5.65
CA GLU A 151 -4.39 -15.23 -5.06
C GLU A 151 -4.23 -13.72 -4.83
N GLU A 152 -3.05 -13.24 -4.42
CA GLU A 152 -2.79 -11.80 -4.35
C GLU A 152 -2.92 -11.11 -5.70
N MET A 153 -2.43 -11.72 -6.79
CA MET A 153 -2.60 -11.17 -8.13
C MET A 153 -4.08 -11.04 -8.53
N ARG A 154 -4.87 -12.08 -8.24
CA ARG A 154 -6.33 -12.02 -8.44
C ARG A 154 -7.00 -10.95 -7.60
N LEU A 155 -6.63 -10.83 -6.32
CA LEU A 155 -7.18 -9.81 -5.41
C LEU A 155 -6.76 -8.39 -5.83
N ALA A 156 -5.52 -8.20 -6.26
CA ALA A 156 -4.99 -6.93 -6.77
C ALA A 156 -5.75 -6.46 -8.02
N SER A 157 -6.22 -7.38 -8.87
CA SER A 157 -7.04 -7.02 -10.04
C SER A 157 -8.32 -6.26 -9.66
N LEU A 158 -8.85 -6.45 -8.44
CA LEU A 158 -10.01 -5.72 -7.94
C LEU A 158 -9.76 -4.22 -7.75
N ALA A 159 -8.50 -3.76 -7.81
CA ALA A 159 -8.19 -2.34 -7.88
C ALA A 159 -8.80 -1.70 -9.14
N ASN A 160 -9.00 -2.50 -10.18
CA ASN A 160 -9.70 -2.14 -11.41
C ASN A 160 -11.19 -2.52 -11.35
N PHE A 161 -11.80 -2.60 -10.17
CA PHE A 161 -13.24 -2.81 -10.00
C PHE A 161 -13.89 -1.55 -9.40
N PRO A 162 -14.44 -0.62 -10.21
CA PRO A 162 -15.01 0.65 -9.74
C PRO A 162 -16.01 0.58 -8.58
N PRO A 163 -16.84 -0.46 -8.45
CA PRO A 163 -17.74 -0.58 -7.29
C PRO A 163 -17.03 -0.83 -5.96
N LEU A 164 -15.74 -1.21 -5.96
CA LEU A 164 -14.92 -1.46 -4.76
C LEU A 164 -13.52 -0.82 -4.87
N ASN A 165 -13.38 0.27 -5.62
CA ASN A 165 -12.15 1.05 -5.67
C ASN A 165 -12.41 2.53 -5.35
N PHE A 166 -11.40 3.38 -5.54
CA PHE A 166 -11.46 4.83 -5.35
C PHE A 166 -12.66 5.54 -6.01
N CYS A 167 -13.28 4.98 -7.04
CA CYS A 167 -14.49 5.55 -7.67
C CYS A 167 -15.70 5.58 -6.72
N CYS A 168 -15.81 4.61 -5.81
CA CYS A 168 -16.93 4.50 -4.87
C CYS A 168 -16.50 4.57 -3.40
N TYR A 169 -15.28 4.12 -3.09
CA TYR A 169 -14.74 4.01 -1.74
C TYR A 169 -13.29 4.49 -1.66
N PRO A 170 -12.98 5.75 -1.99
CA PRO A 170 -11.61 6.27 -1.87
C PRO A 170 -11.10 6.15 -0.44
N ALA A 171 -10.05 5.38 -0.19
CA ALA A 171 -9.47 5.29 1.15
C ALA A 171 -8.68 6.54 1.54
N VAL A 172 -8.16 7.28 0.56
CA VAL A 172 -7.39 8.51 0.74
C VAL A 172 -8.23 9.76 0.37
N PRO A 173 -7.90 10.94 0.93
CA PRO A 173 -8.43 12.21 0.47
C PRO A 173 -8.16 12.48 -1.01
N ASP A 174 -9.03 13.25 -1.66
CA ASP A 174 -8.96 13.52 -3.11
C ASP A 174 -7.60 14.06 -3.59
N GLN A 175 -6.90 14.85 -2.77
CA GLN A 175 -5.59 15.40 -3.10
C GLN A 175 -4.48 14.35 -3.26
N TYR A 176 -4.69 13.14 -2.74
CA TYR A 176 -3.75 12.01 -2.84
C TYR A 176 -4.25 10.92 -3.79
N LEU A 177 -5.40 11.13 -4.46
CA LEU A 177 -5.90 10.17 -5.45
C LEU A 177 -5.11 10.31 -6.74
N VAL A 178 -4.43 9.23 -7.12
CA VAL A 178 -3.83 9.07 -8.44
C VAL A 178 -4.68 8.05 -9.21
N PRO A 179 -5.53 8.49 -10.17
CA PRO A 179 -6.35 7.56 -10.93
C PRO A 179 -5.47 6.64 -11.78
N SER A 180 -5.47 5.34 -11.46
CA SER A 180 -4.70 4.33 -12.17
C SER A 180 -5.51 3.54 -13.20
N CYS A 181 -6.81 3.79 -13.31
CA CYS A 181 -7.69 3.12 -14.28
C CYS A 181 -8.79 4.06 -14.80
N PRO A 182 -9.44 3.71 -15.94
CA PRO A 182 -10.57 4.46 -16.45
C PRO A 182 -11.71 4.54 -15.42
N TRP A 183 -12.34 5.70 -15.35
CA TRP A 183 -13.45 5.91 -14.44
C TRP A 183 -14.64 5.02 -14.82
N TRP A 184 -15.15 4.25 -13.86
CA TRP A 184 -16.37 3.42 -14.00
C TRP A 184 -16.28 2.24 -14.96
N GLU A 185 -15.10 1.93 -15.48
CA GLU A 185 -14.87 0.72 -16.27
C GLU A 185 -14.03 -0.27 -15.46
N ALA A 186 -14.47 -1.53 -15.41
CA ALA A 186 -13.73 -2.63 -14.84
C ALA A 186 -13.08 -3.50 -15.92
N THR A 187 -11.92 -4.04 -15.60
CA THR A 187 -11.29 -5.06 -16.44
C THR A 187 -12.04 -6.40 -16.32
N GLU A 188 -11.83 -7.27 -17.30
CA GLU A 188 -12.45 -8.60 -17.33
C GLU A 188 -12.02 -9.45 -16.13
N GLU A 189 -10.75 -9.36 -15.73
CA GLU A 189 -10.18 -10.06 -14.59
C GLU A 189 -10.86 -9.63 -13.28
N ALA A 190 -11.05 -8.32 -13.11
CA ALA A 190 -11.65 -7.74 -11.91
C ALA A 190 -13.12 -8.16 -11.76
N ILE A 191 -13.89 -8.12 -12.87
CA ILE A 191 -15.28 -8.60 -12.89
C ILE A 191 -15.33 -10.11 -12.60
N THR A 192 -14.44 -10.88 -13.20
CA THR A 192 -14.38 -12.34 -13.04
C THR A 192 -14.09 -12.73 -11.60
N GLU A 193 -13.10 -12.10 -10.96
CA GLU A 193 -12.78 -12.35 -9.55
C GLU A 193 -13.94 -11.94 -8.64
N MET A 194 -14.59 -10.79 -8.90
CA MET A 194 -15.75 -10.38 -8.11
C MET A 194 -16.94 -11.33 -8.27
N LYS A 195 -17.17 -11.88 -9.47
CA LYS A 195 -18.20 -12.92 -9.70
C LYS A 195 -17.85 -14.22 -8.98
N LYS A 196 -16.58 -14.62 -8.97
CA LYS A 196 -16.09 -15.78 -8.22
C LYS A 196 -16.38 -15.61 -6.73
N LEU A 197 -16.02 -14.47 -6.14
CA LEU A 197 -16.35 -14.13 -4.75
C LEU A 197 -17.85 -14.19 -4.46
N ALA A 198 -18.67 -13.60 -5.34
CA ALA A 198 -20.13 -13.62 -5.20
C ALA A 198 -20.70 -15.05 -5.28
N SER A 199 -20.16 -15.88 -6.18
CA SER A 199 -20.54 -17.29 -6.33
C SER A 199 -20.17 -18.12 -5.10
N GLU A 200 -18.93 -18.01 -4.62
CA GLU A 200 -18.45 -18.67 -3.39
C GLU A 200 -19.29 -18.27 -2.16
N ALA A 201 -19.71 -17.00 -2.09
CA ALA A 201 -20.62 -16.52 -1.06
C ALA A 201 -22.08 -17.00 -1.25
N GLY A 202 -22.47 -17.45 -2.44
CA GLY A 202 -23.84 -17.84 -2.79
C GLY A 202 -24.76 -16.65 -3.10
N ASP A 203 -24.20 -15.50 -3.46
CA ASP A 203 -24.93 -14.25 -3.66
C ASP A 203 -25.47 -14.11 -5.09
N LYS A 204 -26.61 -14.76 -5.34
CA LYS A 204 -27.28 -14.75 -6.64
C LYS A 204 -27.74 -13.36 -7.09
N VAL A 205 -27.98 -12.43 -6.16
CA VAL A 205 -28.41 -11.08 -6.53
C VAL A 205 -27.21 -10.27 -7.01
N LEU A 206 -26.11 -10.29 -6.26
CA LEU A 206 -24.89 -9.61 -6.68
C LEU A 206 -24.40 -10.14 -8.03
N LEU A 207 -24.43 -11.46 -8.25
CA LEU A 207 -24.08 -12.08 -9.54
C LEU A 207 -24.88 -11.50 -10.72
N ARG A 208 -26.18 -11.24 -10.55
CA ARG A 208 -27.02 -10.64 -11.60
C ARG A 208 -26.60 -9.20 -11.91
N TYR A 209 -26.27 -8.41 -10.89
CA TYR A 209 -25.77 -7.05 -11.08
C TYR A 209 -24.39 -7.05 -11.73
N LEU A 210 -23.50 -7.96 -11.35
CA LEU A 210 -22.18 -8.10 -11.97
C LEU A 210 -22.29 -8.49 -13.45
N ALA A 211 -23.19 -9.42 -13.80
CA ALA A 211 -23.44 -9.78 -15.20
C ALA A 211 -24.06 -8.65 -16.03
N LEU A 212 -24.84 -7.76 -15.40
CA LEU A 212 -25.36 -6.57 -16.07
C LEU A 212 -24.26 -5.52 -16.27
N TYR A 213 -23.44 -5.30 -15.24
CA TYR A 213 -22.33 -4.35 -15.28
C TYR A 213 -21.29 -4.76 -16.32
N GLU A 214 -20.93 -6.04 -16.41
CA GLU A 214 -20.03 -6.56 -17.46
C GLU A 214 -20.48 -6.21 -18.88
N LYS A 215 -21.79 -6.23 -19.14
CA LYS A 215 -22.36 -5.92 -20.46
C LYS A 215 -22.55 -4.41 -20.69
N TRP A 216 -22.81 -3.65 -19.62
CA TRP A 216 -23.20 -2.24 -19.67
C TRP A 216 -22.46 -1.48 -18.56
N GLN A 217 -21.15 -1.33 -18.70
CA GLN A 217 -20.34 -0.65 -17.69
C GLN A 217 -20.72 0.83 -17.59
N GLY A 218 -20.54 1.41 -16.41
CA GLY A 218 -20.84 2.81 -16.18
C GLY A 218 -21.25 3.17 -14.76
N LYS A 219 -21.20 4.48 -14.49
CA LYS A 219 -21.34 5.07 -13.15
C LYS A 219 -22.58 4.62 -12.37
N LEU A 220 -23.74 4.53 -13.03
CA LEU A 220 -25.00 4.19 -12.35
C LEU A 220 -24.98 2.77 -11.80
N LEU A 221 -24.59 1.79 -12.63
CA LEU A 221 -24.51 0.39 -12.22
C LEU A 221 -23.36 0.18 -11.23
N ALA A 222 -22.23 0.87 -11.41
CA ALA A 222 -21.13 0.79 -10.47
C ALA A 222 -21.55 1.24 -9.06
N LYS A 223 -22.21 2.40 -8.96
CA LYS A 223 -22.75 2.91 -7.69
C LYS A 223 -23.84 2.02 -7.10
N GLN A 224 -24.66 1.39 -7.92
CA GLN A 224 -25.65 0.42 -7.43
C GLN A 224 -24.97 -0.80 -6.83
N ILE A 225 -23.95 -1.37 -7.47
CA ILE A 225 -23.19 -2.50 -6.93
C ILE A 225 -22.47 -2.11 -5.63
N ALA A 226 -21.81 -0.96 -5.60
CA ALA A 226 -21.23 -0.42 -4.37
C ALA A 226 -22.29 -0.35 -3.26
N LYS A 227 -23.48 0.18 -3.58
CA LYS A 227 -24.61 0.21 -2.66
C LYS A 227 -24.98 -1.17 -2.10
N LEU A 228 -24.94 -2.21 -2.93
CA LEU A 228 -25.21 -3.58 -2.48
C LEU A 228 -24.16 -4.04 -1.45
N LEU A 229 -22.87 -3.82 -1.73
CA LEU A 229 -21.75 -4.25 -0.89
C LEU A 229 -21.83 -3.69 0.54
N HIS A 230 -22.46 -2.53 0.75
CA HIS A 230 -22.60 -1.98 2.10
C HIS A 230 -23.75 -2.56 2.94
N THR A 231 -24.58 -3.43 2.39
CA THR A 231 -25.75 -3.96 3.10
C THR A 231 -25.48 -5.30 3.77
N SER A 232 -26.22 -5.57 4.86
CA SER A 232 -26.13 -6.84 5.59
C SER A 232 -26.47 -8.06 4.72
N ARG A 233 -27.27 -7.88 3.66
CA ARG A 233 -27.62 -8.94 2.70
C ARG A 233 -26.39 -9.47 1.95
N HIS A 234 -25.45 -8.59 1.61
CA HIS A 234 -24.27 -8.89 0.79
C HIS A 234 -23.00 -9.05 1.66
N ALA A 235 -23.15 -9.06 2.99
CA ALA A 235 -22.06 -9.08 3.96
C ALA A 235 -21.10 -10.26 3.76
N LYS A 236 -21.62 -11.43 3.39
CA LYS A 236 -20.83 -12.65 3.22
C LYS A 236 -19.77 -12.53 2.11
N VAL A 237 -20.06 -11.75 1.06
CA VAL A 237 -19.10 -11.48 -0.03
C VAL A 237 -17.95 -10.64 0.50
N VAL A 238 -18.26 -9.56 1.21
CA VAL A 238 -17.25 -8.66 1.79
C VAL A 238 -16.41 -9.37 2.86
N ASP A 239 -17.05 -10.14 3.74
CA ASP A 239 -16.34 -10.89 4.79
C ASP A 239 -15.45 -12.00 4.19
N LEU A 240 -15.85 -12.60 3.06
CA LEU A 240 -15.02 -13.55 2.32
C LEU A 240 -13.79 -12.87 1.70
N LEU A 241 -13.97 -11.71 1.10
CA LEU A 241 -12.87 -10.92 0.54
C LEU A 241 -11.88 -10.49 1.63
N GLU A 242 -12.36 -9.94 2.76
CA GLU A 242 -11.52 -9.60 3.91
C GLU A 242 -10.75 -10.82 4.42
N LYS A 243 -11.41 -11.99 4.47
CA LYS A 243 -10.77 -13.25 4.89
C LYS A 243 -9.68 -13.72 3.92
N LYS A 244 -9.89 -13.58 2.61
CA LYS A 244 -8.89 -13.93 1.59
C LYS A 244 -7.66 -13.01 1.68
N LEU A 245 -7.86 -11.69 1.74
CA LEU A 245 -6.78 -10.73 1.97
C LEU A 245 -6.00 -11.05 3.25
N ALA A 246 -6.69 -11.28 4.36
CA ALA A 246 -6.05 -11.61 5.63
C ALA A 246 -5.35 -12.97 5.63
N ARG A 247 -5.74 -13.90 4.75
CA ARG A 247 -5.08 -15.20 4.59
C ARG A 247 -3.78 -15.06 3.82
N GLU A 248 -3.78 -14.31 2.72
CA GLU A 248 -2.56 -14.08 1.93
C GLU A 248 -1.53 -13.28 2.72
N ALA A 249 -1.97 -12.26 3.46
CA ALA A 249 -1.09 -11.45 4.30
C ALA A 249 -0.35 -12.25 5.39
N GLN A 250 -0.93 -13.35 5.89
CA GLN A 250 -0.31 -14.18 6.93
C GLN A 250 0.96 -14.90 6.48
N ASN A 251 1.22 -14.95 5.16
CA ASN A 251 2.44 -15.52 4.62
C ASN A 251 3.67 -14.60 4.86
N TYR A 252 3.44 -13.35 5.23
CA TYR A 252 4.48 -12.35 5.44
C TYR A 252 4.76 -12.09 6.92
N PRO A 253 6.01 -11.70 7.28
CA PRO A 253 6.34 -11.35 8.64
C PRO A 253 5.61 -10.08 9.09
N LYS A 254 5.34 -10.00 10.40
CA LYS A 254 4.90 -8.75 11.04
C LYS A 254 6.11 -7.88 11.35
N ARG A 255 5.95 -6.56 11.24
CA ARG A 255 6.94 -5.59 11.72
C ARG A 255 7.19 -5.81 13.22
N ARG A 256 8.46 -5.73 13.65
CA ARG A 256 8.88 -5.99 15.03
C ARG A 256 9.64 -4.80 15.60
N PHE A 257 8.96 -4.02 16.42
CA PHE A 257 9.54 -2.88 17.12
C PHE A 257 10.17 -3.32 18.46
N THR A 258 11.36 -2.81 18.78
CA THR A 258 12.12 -3.17 19.99
C THR A 258 12.37 -1.94 20.87
N GLY A 259 13.03 -2.12 22.01
CA GLY A 259 13.37 -1.03 22.93
C GLY A 259 12.15 -0.34 23.57
N GLU A 260 12.26 0.97 23.75
CA GLU A 260 11.21 1.79 24.37
C GLU A 260 9.95 1.86 23.49
N GLU A 261 10.12 2.10 22.19
CA GLU A 261 9.04 2.12 21.20
C GLU A 261 8.25 0.81 21.22
N GLY A 262 8.93 -0.33 21.12
CA GLY A 262 8.28 -1.64 21.20
C GLY A 262 7.54 -1.88 22.52
N THR A 263 7.97 -1.25 23.61
CA THR A 263 7.28 -1.32 24.90
C THR A 263 6.01 -0.47 24.92
N GLN A 264 6.05 0.73 24.35
CA GLN A 264 4.88 1.60 24.20
C GLN A 264 3.83 0.98 23.26
N ILE A 265 4.27 0.40 22.14
CA ILE A 265 3.42 -0.31 21.17
C ILE A 265 2.68 -1.48 21.85
N ARG A 266 3.41 -2.33 22.60
CA ARG A 266 2.80 -3.46 23.32
C ARG A 266 1.72 -2.99 24.30
N LYS A 267 1.98 -1.91 25.05
CA LYS A 267 1.02 -1.34 26.00
C LYS A 267 -0.30 -0.92 25.32
N ILE A 268 -0.22 -0.29 24.15
CA ILE A 268 -1.39 0.14 23.38
C ILE A 268 -2.13 -1.06 22.80
N GLN A 269 -1.41 -2.03 22.25
CA GLN A 269 -2.01 -3.27 21.76
C GLN A 269 -2.76 -4.02 22.88
N GLU A 270 -2.19 -4.07 24.09
CA GLU A 270 -2.85 -4.67 25.26
C GLU A 270 -4.11 -3.91 25.67
N GLN A 271 -4.07 -2.57 25.69
CA GLN A 271 -5.23 -1.72 25.98
C GLN A 271 -6.36 -1.94 24.97
N ALA A 272 -6.05 -1.90 23.68
CA ALA A 272 -7.01 -2.14 22.61
C ALA A 272 -7.57 -3.58 22.68
N MET A 273 -6.73 -4.58 22.96
CA MET A 273 -7.18 -5.96 23.09
C MET A 273 -8.08 -6.15 24.33
N LYS A 274 -7.79 -5.47 25.45
CA LYS A 274 -8.65 -5.46 26.64
C LYS A 274 -10.01 -4.83 26.32
N ARG A 275 -10.03 -3.69 25.62
CA ARG A 275 -11.28 -3.04 25.18
C ARG A 275 -12.07 -3.93 24.24
N LYS A 276 -11.40 -4.56 23.26
CA LYS A 276 -12.02 -5.51 22.35
C LYS A 276 -12.72 -6.66 23.10
N LYS A 277 -12.06 -7.27 24.08
CA LYS A 277 -12.66 -8.34 24.90
C LYS A 277 -13.90 -7.88 25.68
N ILE A 278 -13.89 -6.65 26.18
CA ILE A 278 -15.06 -6.05 26.86
C ILE A 278 -16.22 -5.90 25.87
N LEU A 279 -15.97 -5.36 24.67
CA LEU A 279 -16.97 -5.23 23.62
C LEU A 279 -17.55 -6.60 23.20
N GLU A 280 -16.70 -7.61 23.06
CA GLU A 280 -17.12 -8.98 22.74
C GLU A 280 -17.98 -9.59 23.87
N ALA A 281 -17.65 -9.32 25.13
CA ALA A 281 -18.46 -9.72 26.29
C ALA A 281 -19.81 -8.98 26.35
N GLU A 282 -19.90 -7.76 25.83
CA GLU A 282 -21.15 -7.01 25.63
C GLU A 282 -21.95 -7.51 24.40
N GLY A 283 -21.48 -8.55 23.71
CA GLY A 283 -22.14 -9.10 22.52
C GLY A 283 -21.88 -8.31 21.23
N LYS A 284 -20.94 -7.36 21.23
CA LYS A 284 -20.55 -6.58 20.05
C LYS A 284 -19.42 -7.30 19.30
N ARG A 285 -19.48 -7.30 17.97
CA ARG A 285 -18.35 -7.73 17.13
C ARG A 285 -17.37 -6.56 17.01
N ALA A 286 -16.08 -6.80 17.20
CA ALA A 286 -15.04 -5.79 17.02
C ALA A 286 -13.83 -6.36 16.24
N SER A 287 -13.37 -5.63 15.22
CA SER A 287 -12.14 -5.94 14.46
C SER A 287 -11.01 -5.02 14.91
N LEU A 288 -9.80 -5.56 15.11
CA LEU A 288 -8.62 -4.79 15.47
C LEU A 288 -7.76 -4.57 14.23
N LEU A 289 -7.43 -3.32 13.93
CA LEU A 289 -6.51 -2.88 12.86
C LEU A 289 -5.38 -2.03 13.45
N ARG A 290 -4.33 -1.82 12.65
CA ARG A 290 -3.10 -1.14 13.05
C ARG A 290 -2.66 -0.18 11.95
N GLU A 291 -2.11 0.94 12.37
CA GLU A 291 -1.34 1.86 11.53
C GLU A 291 0.08 1.81 12.11
N GLU A 292 1.04 1.35 11.31
CA GLU A 292 2.42 1.06 11.75
C GLU A 292 3.41 1.92 10.96
N PRO A 293 4.42 2.53 11.59
CA PRO A 293 5.47 3.25 10.85
C PRO A 293 6.29 2.31 9.97
N PHE A 294 6.92 2.88 8.94
CA PHE A 294 7.87 2.13 8.10
C PHE A 294 9.08 1.70 8.93
N PHE A 295 9.54 0.46 8.69
CA PHE A 295 10.56 -0.16 9.51
C PHE A 295 11.97 0.25 9.11
N TYR A 296 12.27 0.27 7.82
CA TYR A 296 13.61 0.53 7.29
C TYR A 296 13.87 2.02 7.03
N ALA A 297 12.92 2.72 6.41
CA ALA A 297 13.04 4.14 6.07
C ALA A 297 12.62 5.09 7.21
N ARG A 298 12.06 4.57 8.32
CA ARG A 298 11.56 5.29 9.51
C ARG A 298 10.90 6.63 9.19
N ASP A 299 9.60 6.59 9.01
CA ASP A 299 8.79 7.78 8.80
C ASP A 299 8.32 8.43 10.11
N SER A 300 7.60 9.55 10.00
CA SER A 300 7.01 10.26 11.14
C SER A 300 5.67 9.66 11.59
N VAL A 301 5.23 8.53 11.02
CA VAL A 301 3.91 7.95 11.32
C VAL A 301 3.92 7.39 12.75
N GLU A 302 2.94 7.81 13.54
CA GLU A 302 2.77 7.26 14.89
C GLU A 302 2.05 5.92 14.84
N TYR A 303 2.54 4.96 15.63
CA TYR A 303 1.84 3.68 15.80
C TYR A 303 0.45 3.89 16.42
N LYS A 304 -0.59 3.38 15.76
CA LYS A 304 -1.98 3.39 16.27
C LYS A 304 -2.60 2.01 16.18
N VAL A 305 -3.54 1.76 17.09
CA VAL A 305 -4.42 0.59 17.04
C VAL A 305 -5.86 1.09 16.94
N HIS A 306 -6.61 0.56 16.00
CA HIS A 306 -8.00 0.91 15.76
C HIS A 306 -8.90 -0.29 16.07
N LEU A 307 -9.98 -0.06 16.80
CA LEU A 307 -11.07 -1.02 16.95
C LEU A 307 -12.24 -0.58 16.10
N MET A 308 -12.55 -1.36 15.07
CA MET A 308 -13.79 -1.23 14.30
C MET A 308 -14.90 -2.02 14.98
N ILE A 309 -15.81 -1.32 15.61
CA ILE A 309 -16.95 -1.87 16.36
C ILE A 309 -18.12 -1.97 15.40
N TRP A 310 -18.56 -3.20 15.12
CA TRP A 310 -19.56 -3.47 14.10
C TRP A 310 -20.98 -3.26 14.64
N GLY A 311 -21.81 -2.62 13.81
CA GLY A 311 -23.22 -2.43 14.04
C GLY A 311 -24.04 -2.56 12.76
N THR A 312 -25.34 -2.31 12.88
CA THR A 312 -26.24 -2.22 11.73
C THR A 312 -27.15 -1.01 11.89
N ARG A 313 -27.43 -0.33 10.78
CA ARG A 313 -28.39 0.78 10.70
C ARG A 313 -29.39 0.46 9.60
N GLY A 314 -30.55 -0.06 9.97
CA GLY A 314 -31.52 -0.60 9.02
C GLY A 314 -30.92 -1.77 8.24
N LYS A 315 -30.73 -1.60 6.93
CA LYS A 315 -30.12 -2.62 6.06
C LYS A 315 -28.61 -2.47 5.90
N GLU A 316 -28.04 -1.36 6.38
CA GLU A 316 -26.62 -1.03 6.21
C GLU A 316 -25.78 -1.64 7.33
N ARG A 317 -24.58 -2.11 6.97
CA ARG A 317 -23.53 -2.37 7.94
C ARG A 317 -22.82 -1.05 8.22
N VAL A 318 -22.59 -0.78 9.50
CA VAL A 318 -21.87 0.40 9.96
C VAL A 318 -20.79 -0.03 10.93
N VAL A 319 -19.73 0.77 11.04
CA VAL A 319 -18.72 0.59 12.06
C VAL A 319 -18.48 1.91 12.78
N GLU A 320 -18.21 1.81 14.08
CA GLU A 320 -17.65 2.90 14.87
C GLU A 320 -16.16 2.59 15.09
N VAL A 321 -15.31 3.62 15.08
CA VAL A 321 -13.86 3.45 15.18
C VAL A 321 -13.35 4.06 16.48
N GLU A 322 -12.88 3.20 17.40
CA GLU A 322 -12.13 3.64 18.58
C GLU A 322 -10.62 3.56 18.27
N THR A 323 -9.87 4.64 18.52
CA THR A 323 -8.42 4.71 18.23
C THR A 323 -7.60 4.80 19.51
N PHE A 324 -6.57 3.98 19.60
CA PHE A 324 -5.56 3.97 20.66
C PHE A 324 -4.22 4.40 20.06
N LYS A 325 -3.56 5.37 20.69
CA LYS A 325 -2.29 5.93 20.25
C LYS A 325 -1.34 6.12 21.42
N ILE A 326 -0.05 6.27 21.13
CA ILE A 326 0.95 6.61 22.14
C ILE A 326 0.57 7.98 22.69
N SER A 327 0.27 8.04 24.00
CA SER A 327 0.12 9.31 24.69
C SER A 327 1.49 10.00 24.67
N ARG A 328 1.65 11.06 23.88
CA ARG A 328 2.80 11.95 24.03
C ARG A 328 2.82 12.41 25.48
N MET A 329 3.85 12.04 26.24
CA MET A 329 4.14 12.74 27.49
C MET A 329 4.38 14.19 27.07
N GLN A 330 3.55 15.11 27.57
CA GLN A 330 3.89 16.53 27.52
C GLN A 330 5.26 16.65 28.22
N GLN A 331 6.29 16.99 27.44
CA GLN A 331 7.57 17.43 28.00
C GLN A 331 7.42 18.80 28.61
#